data_AF-G5R265-F1
#
_entry.id   AF-G5R265-F1
#
_cell.length_a   1.000
_cell.length_b   1.000
_cell.length_c   1.000
_cell.angle_alpha   90.00
_cell.angle_beta   90.00
_cell.angle_gamma   90.00
#
_symmetry.space_group_name_H-M   'P 1'
#
loop_
_entity.id
_entity.type
_entity.pdbx_description
1 polymer ?
#
loop_
_entity_poly.entity_id
_entity_poly.type
_entity_poly.pdbx_seq_one_letter_code
_entity_poly.pdbx_strand_id
1 'polypeptide(L)'
;MMKMSRTAIALSLLGMVAHPVCAAPSFEETARQVIIAFQQRDNAKINTLIDKKVGMYVLYRIGAGVDYKWMKSFDINKPIPGFNYLLGQVGWFSEHIPVDNEFDHHTEVEYVCEKGWDHAGFFVSYTGSDNALLTFSMVNGADNGDQASDTRIANARRLELQSERVVAVPKKWGDGLIFHLSELHGLGKGWSLTLLDLVTEDCSA
;
A
#
# COMPACT_ATOMS: atom_id res chain seq x y z
N MET A 1 -72.61 35.14 -12.83
CA MET A 1 -71.68 34.31 -13.62
C MET A 1 -70.36 34.22 -12.86
N MET A 2 -69.85 33.01 -12.60
CA MET A 2 -68.61 32.79 -11.85
C MET A 2 -67.36 33.16 -12.67
N LYS A 3 -66.41 33.87 -12.05
CA LYS A 3 -65.02 33.94 -12.53
C LYS A 3 -64.21 32.87 -11.80
N MET A 4 -63.84 31.79 -12.50
CA MET A 4 -62.92 30.78 -11.96
C MET A 4 -61.50 31.35 -11.94
N SER A 5 -60.85 31.33 -10.78
CA SER A 5 -59.42 31.59 -10.65
C SER A 5 -58.63 30.42 -11.23
N ARG A 6 -57.55 30.72 -11.97
CA ARG A 6 -56.58 29.72 -12.44
C ARG A 6 -55.38 29.72 -11.50
N THR A 7 -55.37 28.80 -10.54
CA THR A 7 -54.20 28.54 -9.70
C THR A 7 -53.22 27.67 -10.50
N ALA A 8 -52.12 28.26 -10.98
CA ALA A 8 -51.04 27.49 -11.60
C ALA A 8 -50.10 26.96 -10.51
N ILE A 9 -50.09 25.64 -10.31
CA ILE A 9 -49.13 24.98 -9.42
C ILE A 9 -47.87 24.68 -10.23
N ALA A 10 -46.79 25.41 -9.96
CA ALA A 10 -45.48 25.10 -10.51
C ALA A 10 -44.86 23.94 -9.73
N LEU A 11 -44.80 22.76 -10.34
CA LEU A 11 -44.05 21.62 -9.80
C LEU A 11 -42.56 21.83 -10.08
N SER A 12 -41.84 22.37 -9.09
CA SER A 12 -40.38 22.46 -9.13
C SER A 12 -39.77 21.07 -8.96
N LEU A 13 -39.48 20.39 -10.07
CA LEU A 13 -38.67 19.18 -10.09
C LEU A 13 -37.24 19.51 -9.64
N LEU A 14 -36.89 19.17 -8.40
CA LEU A 14 -35.49 19.07 -8.00
C LEU A 14 -34.85 17.93 -8.80
N GLY A 15 -34.08 18.28 -9.82
CA GLY A 15 -33.16 17.37 -10.45
C GLY A 15 -32.11 16.93 -9.44
N MET A 16 -32.27 15.75 -8.86
CA MET A 16 -31.19 15.09 -8.14
C MET A 16 -30.08 14.81 -9.14
N VAL A 17 -29.00 15.60 -9.10
CA VAL A 17 -27.78 15.27 -9.81
C VAL A 17 -27.21 14.02 -9.15
N ALA A 18 -27.54 12.86 -9.72
CA ALA A 18 -26.93 11.60 -9.38
C ALA A 18 -25.45 11.72 -9.71
N HIS A 19 -24.65 12.04 -8.68
CA HIS A 19 -23.20 11.97 -8.79
C HIS A 19 -22.89 10.49 -9.08
N PRO A 20 -22.11 10.19 -10.14
CA PRO A 20 -21.73 8.81 -10.39
C PRO A 20 -21.00 8.31 -9.15
N VAL A 21 -21.58 7.32 -8.47
CA VAL A 21 -20.88 6.59 -7.43
C VAL A 21 -19.87 5.72 -8.17
N CYS A 22 -18.72 6.30 -8.51
CA CYS A 22 -17.56 5.52 -8.91
C CYS A 22 -17.30 4.54 -7.78
N ALA A 23 -17.44 3.25 -8.08
CA ALA A 23 -17.03 2.20 -7.16
C ALA A 23 -15.56 2.44 -6.77
N ALA A 24 -15.22 2.14 -5.53
CA ALA A 24 -13.82 2.19 -5.14
C ALA A 24 -13.02 1.18 -5.99
N PRO A 25 -11.75 1.47 -6.32
CA PRO A 25 -10.91 0.54 -7.07
C PRO A 25 -10.87 -0.84 -6.41
N SER A 26 -10.77 -1.90 -7.22
CA SER A 26 -10.51 -3.25 -6.73
C SER A 26 -9.13 -3.35 -6.08
N PHE A 27 -8.85 -4.52 -5.49
CA PHE A 27 -7.51 -4.82 -4.99
C PHE A 27 -6.49 -4.78 -6.13
N GLU A 28 -6.74 -5.50 -7.23
CA GLU A 28 -5.86 -5.63 -8.40
C GLU A 28 -5.59 -4.26 -9.03
N GLU A 29 -6.63 -3.43 -9.16
CA GLU A 29 -6.48 -2.08 -9.69
C GLU A 29 -5.66 -1.20 -8.73
N THR A 30 -5.88 -1.29 -7.42
CA THR A 30 -5.05 -0.53 -6.46
C THR A 30 -3.60 -0.98 -6.48
N ALA A 31 -3.34 -2.30 -6.54
CA ALA A 31 -2.01 -2.89 -6.64
C ALA A 31 -1.30 -2.45 -7.94
N ARG A 32 -2.01 -2.46 -9.06
CA ARG A 32 -1.56 -1.89 -10.34
C ARG A 32 -1.23 -0.40 -10.22
N GLN A 33 -2.06 0.40 -9.54
CA GLN A 33 -1.77 1.82 -9.37
C GLN A 33 -0.52 2.07 -8.51
N VAL A 34 -0.24 1.24 -7.49
CA VAL A 34 1.05 1.26 -6.76
C VAL A 34 2.21 0.93 -7.70
N ILE A 35 2.13 -0.20 -8.41
CA ILE A 35 3.12 -0.68 -9.39
C ILE A 35 3.49 0.42 -10.39
N ILE A 36 2.49 1.03 -11.04
CA ILE A 36 2.70 2.15 -11.98
C ILE A 36 3.36 3.34 -11.28
N ALA A 37 2.91 3.71 -10.08
CA ALA A 37 3.40 4.90 -9.39
C ALA A 37 4.89 4.78 -9.01
N PHE A 38 5.33 3.60 -8.57
CA PHE A 38 6.73 3.34 -8.26
C PHE A 38 7.60 3.26 -9.53
N GLN A 39 7.15 2.58 -10.59
CA GLN A 39 7.84 2.54 -11.89
C GLN A 39 8.05 3.95 -12.47
N GLN A 40 7.01 4.80 -12.42
CA GLN A 40 7.05 6.17 -12.92
C GLN A 40 7.74 7.15 -11.96
N ARG A 41 8.11 6.69 -10.76
CA ARG A 41 8.62 7.53 -9.65
C ARG A 41 7.69 8.71 -9.31
N ASP A 42 6.38 8.50 -9.50
CA ASP A 42 5.35 9.52 -9.30
C ASP A 42 4.95 9.63 -7.82
N ASN A 43 5.67 10.49 -7.12
CA ASN A 43 5.36 10.87 -5.74
C ASN A 43 3.91 11.32 -5.57
N ALA A 44 3.33 12.10 -6.48
CA ALA A 44 1.96 12.59 -6.32
C ALA A 44 0.99 11.40 -6.29
N LYS A 45 1.16 10.45 -7.21
CA LYS A 45 0.36 9.24 -7.29
C LYS A 45 0.56 8.30 -6.10
N ILE A 46 1.80 8.04 -5.66
CA ILE A 46 2.06 7.25 -4.43
C ILE A 46 1.30 7.88 -3.24
N ASN A 47 1.37 9.20 -3.09
CA ASN A 47 0.68 9.92 -2.02
C ASN A 47 -0.85 9.97 -2.13
N THR A 48 -1.45 9.64 -3.29
CA THR A 48 -2.92 9.44 -3.38
C THR A 48 -3.37 8.09 -2.81
N LEU A 49 -2.46 7.11 -2.75
CA LEU A 49 -2.74 5.75 -2.29
C LEU A 49 -2.54 5.59 -0.77
N ILE A 50 -1.94 6.58 -0.10
CA ILE A 50 -1.70 6.60 1.35
C ILE A 50 -2.86 7.32 2.06
N ASP A 51 -3.51 6.66 3.02
CA ASP A 51 -4.54 7.29 3.83
C ASP A 51 -3.95 8.36 4.77
N LYS A 52 -4.50 9.58 4.72
CA LYS A 52 -3.96 10.74 5.47
C LYS A 52 -4.18 10.67 6.99
N LYS A 53 -5.03 9.77 7.48
CA LYS A 53 -5.30 9.58 8.91
C LYS A 53 -4.38 8.49 9.49
N VAL A 54 -4.30 7.34 8.82
CA VAL A 54 -3.53 6.15 9.22
C VAL A 54 -2.04 6.30 8.85
N GLY A 55 -1.74 6.84 7.67
CA GLY A 55 -0.39 6.88 7.11
C GLY A 55 0.07 5.53 6.55
N MET A 56 1.35 5.47 6.21
CA MET A 56 2.06 4.31 5.69
C MET A 56 3.31 4.07 6.53
N TYR A 57 3.72 2.81 6.64
CA TYR A 57 4.99 2.39 7.21
C TYR A 57 5.98 2.03 6.10
N VAL A 58 7.27 2.30 6.32
CA VAL A 58 8.37 1.76 5.51
C VAL A 58 9.22 0.91 6.45
N LEU A 59 9.34 -0.39 6.19
CA LEU A 59 10.31 -1.26 6.85
C LEU A 59 11.64 -1.22 6.10
N TYR A 60 12.74 -1.16 6.84
CA TYR A 60 14.11 -1.17 6.30
C TYR A 60 15.09 -1.78 7.31
N ARG A 61 16.30 -2.11 6.85
CA ARG A 61 17.39 -2.57 7.74
C ARG A 61 18.41 -1.46 8.02
N ILE A 62 18.95 -1.43 9.24
CA ILE A 62 20.18 -0.73 9.60
C ILE A 62 21.10 -1.73 10.31
N GLY A 63 22.12 -2.21 9.61
CA GLY A 63 22.91 -3.35 10.07
C GLY A 63 22.03 -4.60 10.21
N ALA A 64 22.21 -5.36 11.29
CA ALA A 64 21.39 -6.53 11.61
C ALA A 64 19.95 -6.18 12.11
N GLY A 65 19.66 -4.90 12.38
CA GLY A 65 18.38 -4.47 12.93
C GLY A 65 17.32 -4.21 11.85
N VAL A 66 16.12 -4.74 12.03
CA VAL A 66 14.91 -4.31 11.32
C VAL A 66 14.33 -3.09 12.04
N ASP A 67 14.16 -2.00 11.31
CA ASP A 67 13.64 -0.71 11.80
C ASP A 67 12.50 -0.23 10.88
N TYR A 68 11.76 0.79 11.32
CA TYR A 68 10.57 1.27 10.61
C TYR A 68 10.46 2.79 10.62
N LYS A 69 9.85 3.34 9.57
CA LYS A 69 9.41 4.74 9.55
C LYS A 69 7.94 4.85 9.22
N TRP A 70 7.17 5.42 10.15
CA TRP A 70 5.81 5.87 9.89
C TRP A 70 5.81 7.26 9.23
N MET A 71 4.96 7.45 8.21
CA MET A 71 4.80 8.72 7.51
C MET A 71 3.40 8.89 6.92
N LYS A 72 2.98 10.15 6.76
CA LYS A 72 1.73 10.52 6.06
C LYS A 72 1.93 10.93 4.61
N SER A 73 3.19 10.98 4.17
CA SER A 73 3.59 11.34 2.82
C SER A 73 4.93 10.68 2.53
N PHE A 74 5.09 10.15 1.33
CA PHE A 74 6.30 9.49 0.83
C PHE A 74 6.97 10.33 -0.28
N ASP A 75 8.29 10.33 -0.34
CA ASP A 75 9.08 10.86 -1.45
C ASP A 75 10.06 9.77 -1.87
N ILE A 76 9.93 9.23 -3.08
CA ILE A 76 10.79 8.15 -3.59
C ILE A 76 12.26 8.55 -3.71
N ASN A 77 12.57 9.86 -3.72
CA ASN A 77 13.94 10.38 -3.70
C ASN A 77 14.49 10.51 -2.27
N LYS A 78 13.63 10.36 -1.25
CA LYS A 78 13.92 10.44 0.19
C LYS A 78 12.98 9.49 0.97
N PRO A 79 12.97 8.18 0.64
CA PRO A 79 11.94 7.25 1.12
C PRO A 79 11.95 7.14 2.64
N ILE A 80 13.11 7.35 3.26
CA ILE A 80 13.29 7.47 4.71
C ILE A 80 13.99 8.82 4.97
N PRO A 81 13.29 9.82 5.55
CA PRO A 81 13.88 11.13 5.84
C PRO A 81 15.11 11.03 6.74
N GLY A 82 16.26 11.53 6.25
CA GLY A 82 17.56 11.44 6.92
C GLY A 82 18.47 10.35 6.37
N PHE A 83 17.94 9.37 5.63
CA PHE A 83 18.67 8.21 5.10
C PHE A 83 18.65 8.19 3.56
N ASN A 84 19.36 9.13 2.94
CA ASN A 84 19.40 9.27 1.47
C ASN A 84 20.16 8.13 0.74
N TYR A 85 20.93 7.28 1.46
CA TYR A 85 21.81 6.29 0.84
C TYR A 85 21.19 4.90 0.64
N LEU A 86 20.01 4.63 1.20
CA LEU A 86 19.27 3.37 1.02
C LEU A 86 18.56 3.28 -0.35
N LEU A 87 18.67 4.32 -1.18
CA LEU A 87 18.03 4.44 -2.51
C LEU A 87 18.41 3.37 -3.54
N GLY A 88 19.44 2.55 -3.28
CA GLY A 88 19.75 1.39 -4.12
C GLY A 88 18.66 0.30 -4.10
N GLN A 89 17.88 0.21 -3.00
CA GLN A 89 16.95 -0.91 -2.76
C GLN A 89 15.56 -0.74 -3.39
N VAL A 90 15.12 0.47 -3.74
CA VAL A 90 13.86 0.66 -4.51
C VAL A 90 14.16 0.50 -6.02
N GLY A 91 14.83 -0.61 -6.33
CA GLY A 91 15.50 -0.89 -7.61
C GLY A 91 14.72 -1.82 -8.55
N TRP A 92 13.49 -2.21 -8.19
CA TRP A 92 12.65 -2.98 -9.10
C TRP A 92 12.24 -2.12 -10.31
N PHE A 93 12.54 -2.60 -11.51
CA PHE A 93 12.12 -1.97 -12.76
C PHE A 93 11.45 -3.02 -13.64
N SER A 94 10.20 -2.76 -14.00
CA SER A 94 9.44 -3.50 -15.01
C SER A 94 8.85 -2.51 -16.00
N GLU A 95 8.86 -2.85 -17.29
CA GLU A 95 8.09 -2.14 -18.31
C GLU A 95 6.64 -2.66 -18.39
N HIS A 96 6.32 -3.77 -17.71
CA HIS A 96 5.04 -4.46 -17.78
C HIS A 96 4.04 -4.02 -16.67
N ILE A 97 2.75 -3.96 -17.04
CA ILE A 97 1.61 -3.56 -16.20
C ILE A 97 0.57 -4.71 -16.17
N PRO A 98 0.26 -5.34 -15.00
CA PRO A 98 -0.22 -6.74 -14.89
C PRO A 98 -1.61 -7.20 -15.43
N VAL A 99 -2.46 -6.33 -15.99
CA VAL A 99 -3.94 -6.57 -16.04
C VAL A 99 -4.50 -7.20 -14.73
N ASP A 100 -5.71 -7.77 -14.70
CA ASP A 100 -6.28 -8.33 -13.45
C ASP A 100 -5.86 -9.79 -13.20
N ASN A 101 -5.74 -10.60 -14.26
CA ASN A 101 -5.56 -12.05 -14.16
C ASN A 101 -4.08 -12.52 -14.10
N GLU A 102 -3.11 -11.59 -14.02
CA GLU A 102 -1.70 -11.93 -13.74
C GLU A 102 -1.34 -11.79 -12.25
N PHE A 103 -2.28 -11.33 -11.41
CA PHE A 103 -2.14 -11.40 -9.95
C PHE A 103 -2.43 -12.83 -9.48
N ASP A 104 -1.37 -13.56 -9.12
CA ASP A 104 -1.45 -14.94 -8.63
C ASP A 104 -1.69 -14.95 -7.12
N HIS A 105 -2.89 -15.38 -6.72
CA HIS A 105 -3.34 -15.53 -5.32
C HIS A 105 -3.14 -16.96 -4.77
N HIS A 106 -2.37 -17.80 -5.47
CA HIS A 106 -2.23 -19.25 -5.18
C HIS A 106 -0.78 -19.70 -5.05
N THR A 107 0.15 -19.01 -5.70
CA THR A 107 1.59 -19.29 -5.61
C THR A 107 2.25 -18.45 -4.51
N GLU A 108 2.76 -19.12 -3.48
CA GLU A 108 3.69 -18.52 -2.53
C GLU A 108 5.10 -18.50 -3.12
N VAL A 109 5.83 -17.40 -2.92
CA VAL A 109 7.16 -17.17 -3.51
C VAL A 109 8.20 -16.93 -2.43
N GLU A 110 9.41 -17.43 -2.66
CA GLU A 110 10.51 -17.38 -1.70
C GLU A 110 11.65 -16.50 -2.23
N TYR A 111 12.23 -15.70 -1.34
CA TYR A 111 13.43 -14.95 -1.64
C TYR A 111 14.66 -15.78 -1.29
N VAL A 112 15.44 -16.16 -2.29
CA VAL A 112 16.65 -16.98 -2.10
C VAL A 112 17.87 -16.07 -2.05
N CYS A 113 18.54 -16.03 -0.90
CA CYS A 113 19.78 -15.28 -0.70
C CYS A 113 20.80 -15.54 -1.83
N GLU A 114 21.53 -14.49 -2.23
CA GLU A 114 22.46 -14.46 -3.38
C GLU A 114 21.82 -14.64 -4.78
N LYS A 115 20.53 -14.98 -4.88
CA LYS A 115 19.83 -15.17 -6.16
C LYS A 115 18.70 -14.18 -6.42
N GLY A 116 17.93 -13.81 -5.39
CA GLY A 116 16.70 -13.05 -5.55
C GLY A 116 15.44 -13.94 -5.48
N TRP A 117 14.30 -13.40 -5.88
CA TRP A 117 13.02 -14.12 -5.90
C TRP A 117 13.05 -15.36 -6.79
N ASP A 118 12.47 -16.46 -6.32
CA ASP A 118 12.46 -17.73 -7.02
C ASP A 118 11.45 -17.81 -8.18
N HIS A 119 10.56 -16.83 -8.33
CA HIS A 119 9.61 -16.72 -9.44
C HIS A 119 9.63 -15.31 -10.07
N ALA A 120 8.97 -15.16 -11.22
CA ALA A 120 8.71 -13.86 -11.87
C ALA A 120 7.19 -13.72 -12.05
N GLY A 121 6.64 -12.52 -11.83
CA GLY A 121 5.19 -12.29 -11.86
C GLY A 121 4.73 -11.36 -10.74
N PHE A 122 3.44 -11.41 -10.45
CA PHE A 122 2.79 -10.57 -9.44
C PHE A 122 2.04 -11.48 -8.47
N PHE A 123 2.61 -11.67 -7.27
CA PHE A 123 2.13 -12.65 -6.31
C PHE A 123 1.41 -11.96 -5.18
N VAL A 124 0.27 -12.50 -4.78
CA VAL A 124 -0.56 -11.99 -3.68
C VAL A 124 -0.60 -13.05 -2.60
N SER A 125 -0.14 -12.69 -1.39
CA SER A 125 -0.29 -13.54 -0.22
C SER A 125 -1.02 -12.81 0.90
N TYR A 126 -1.92 -13.53 1.57
CA TYR A 126 -2.53 -13.01 2.79
C TYR A 126 -1.46 -12.92 3.88
N THR A 127 -1.42 -11.84 4.65
CA THR A 127 -0.50 -11.74 5.78
C THR A 127 -0.98 -12.58 6.95
N GLY A 128 -0.70 -13.89 6.85
CA GLY A 128 -0.68 -14.81 7.98
C GLY A 128 0.39 -14.44 9.01
N SER A 129 0.58 -15.31 10.01
CA SER A 129 1.39 -15.07 11.22
C SER A 129 2.82 -14.56 11.02
N ASP A 130 3.36 -14.70 9.82
CA ASP A 130 4.79 -14.62 9.54
C ASP A 130 5.25 -13.20 9.17
N ASN A 131 4.31 -12.25 9.01
CA ASN A 131 4.57 -10.84 8.70
C ASN A 131 4.57 -9.90 9.93
N ALA A 132 4.85 -10.42 11.14
CA ALA A 132 4.86 -9.64 12.39
C ALA A 132 6.07 -8.68 12.57
N LEU A 133 6.82 -8.40 11.49
CA LEU A 133 8.08 -7.65 11.51
C LEU A 133 7.89 -6.15 11.85
N LEU A 134 6.74 -5.56 11.51
CA LEU A 134 6.44 -4.17 11.84
C LEU A 134 6.10 -4.02 13.32
N THR A 135 5.20 -4.82 13.88
CA THR A 135 4.92 -4.78 15.32
C THR A 135 6.16 -5.17 16.13
N PHE A 136 6.95 -6.15 15.66
CA PHE A 136 8.20 -6.52 16.30
C PHE A 136 9.21 -5.36 16.35
N SER A 137 9.47 -4.68 15.22
CA SER A 137 10.38 -3.52 15.18
C SER A 137 9.82 -2.31 15.94
N MET A 138 8.50 -2.12 16.00
CA MET A 138 7.85 -1.09 16.82
C MET A 138 7.97 -1.31 18.33
N VAL A 139 8.03 -2.56 18.78
CA VAL A 139 8.12 -2.93 20.21
C VAL A 139 9.58 -3.10 20.67
N ASN A 140 10.47 -3.60 19.81
CA ASN A 140 11.85 -3.97 20.16
C ASN A 140 12.92 -3.08 19.49
N GLY A 141 12.51 -2.11 18.65
CA GLY A 141 13.42 -1.16 18.03
C GLY A 141 14.16 -0.30 19.04
N ALA A 142 15.32 0.22 18.64
CA ALA A 142 16.11 1.11 19.48
C ALA A 142 15.32 2.38 19.85
N ASP A 143 15.50 2.85 21.08
CA ASP A 143 14.71 3.93 21.69
C ASP A 143 15.07 5.31 21.09
N ASN A 144 14.65 5.52 19.83
CA ASN A 144 14.99 6.66 18.98
C ASN A 144 14.26 7.98 19.35
N GLY A 145 13.71 8.07 20.57
CA GLY A 145 13.01 9.25 21.11
C GLY A 145 11.59 9.50 20.61
N ASP A 146 11.08 8.68 19.68
CA ASP A 146 9.69 8.70 19.18
C ASP A 146 9.02 7.33 19.45
N GLN A 147 8.89 6.99 20.73
CA GLN A 147 8.22 5.76 21.15
C GLN A 147 6.82 5.69 20.54
N ALA A 148 6.50 4.55 19.93
CA ALA A 148 5.17 4.33 19.38
C ALA A 148 4.15 4.27 20.51
N SER A 149 3.14 5.15 20.46
CA SER A 149 2.00 5.03 21.37
C SER A 149 1.31 3.69 21.15
N ASP A 150 0.70 3.15 22.21
CA ASP A 150 -0.06 1.89 22.16
C ASP A 150 -1.05 1.87 20.99
N THR A 151 -1.64 3.01 20.65
CA THR A 151 -2.52 3.20 19.49
C THR A 151 -1.80 3.03 18.15
N ARG A 152 -0.55 3.50 17.98
CA ARG A 152 0.26 3.22 16.77
C ARG A 152 0.58 1.73 16.68
N ILE A 153 1.00 1.10 17.78
CA ILE A 153 1.35 -0.33 17.84
C ILE A 153 0.12 -1.21 17.54
N ALA A 154 -1.03 -0.93 18.17
CA ALA A 154 -2.28 -1.64 17.91
C ALA A 154 -2.77 -1.46 16.46
N ASN A 155 -2.57 -0.28 15.87
CA ASN A 155 -2.86 -0.06 14.45
C ASN A 155 -1.93 -0.87 13.54
N ALA A 156 -0.62 -0.88 13.80
CA ALA A 156 0.34 -1.66 13.02
C ALA A 156 0.01 -3.16 13.07
N ARG A 157 -0.21 -3.70 14.26
CA ARG A 157 -0.64 -5.10 14.45
C ARG A 157 -1.95 -5.42 13.74
N ARG A 158 -2.88 -4.48 13.67
CA ARG A 158 -4.12 -4.65 12.89
C ARG A 158 -3.83 -4.70 11.39
N LEU A 159 -2.92 -3.87 10.88
CA LEU A 159 -2.53 -3.87 9.46
C LEU A 159 -1.86 -5.20 9.09
N GLU A 160 -0.89 -5.68 9.88
CA GLU A 160 -0.22 -6.97 9.67
C GLU A 160 -1.20 -8.17 9.65
N LEU A 161 -2.35 -8.09 10.31
CA LEU A 161 -3.35 -9.15 10.36
C LEU A 161 -4.46 -9.03 9.30
N GLN A 162 -4.54 -7.88 8.60
CA GLN A 162 -5.66 -7.52 7.71
C GLN A 162 -5.20 -6.97 6.35
N SER A 163 -3.90 -7.10 6.03
CA SER A 163 -3.34 -6.65 4.77
C SER A 163 -3.20 -7.80 3.77
N GLU A 164 -3.30 -7.45 2.50
CA GLU A 164 -2.85 -8.33 1.42
C GLU A 164 -1.48 -7.83 0.95
N ARG A 165 -0.50 -8.75 0.96
CA ARG A 165 0.88 -8.50 0.54
C ARG A 165 1.01 -8.80 -0.95
N VAL A 166 1.58 -7.87 -1.69
CA VAL A 166 1.93 -8.02 -3.10
C VAL A 166 3.45 -8.11 -3.24
N VAL A 167 3.92 -9.06 -4.04
CA VAL A 167 5.30 -9.16 -4.52
C VAL A 167 5.30 -9.01 -6.03
N ALA A 168 5.76 -7.87 -6.53
CA ALA A 168 5.90 -7.62 -7.97
C ALA A 168 7.36 -7.88 -8.40
N VAL A 169 7.59 -8.98 -9.10
CA VAL A 169 8.92 -9.43 -9.51
C VAL A 169 9.07 -9.37 -11.03
N PRO A 170 9.85 -8.43 -11.59
CA PRO A 170 10.05 -8.30 -13.04
C PRO A 170 10.75 -9.52 -13.67
N LYS A 171 11.61 -10.19 -12.90
CA LYS A 171 12.46 -11.27 -13.39
C LYS A 171 12.85 -12.22 -12.26
N LYS A 172 12.72 -13.53 -12.51
CA LYS A 172 13.18 -14.61 -11.63
C LYS A 172 14.69 -14.47 -11.39
N TRP A 173 15.10 -14.68 -10.14
CA TRP A 173 16.43 -14.37 -9.63
C TRP A 173 16.77 -12.88 -9.79
N GLY A 174 15.90 -12.04 -9.23
CA GLY A 174 16.06 -10.59 -9.15
C GLY A 174 15.25 -9.98 -8.01
N ASP A 175 15.42 -8.68 -7.82
CA ASP A 175 14.74 -7.85 -6.82
C ASP A 175 13.26 -7.62 -7.19
N GLY A 176 12.45 -7.19 -6.24
CA GLY A 176 11.02 -6.95 -6.40
C GLY A 176 10.51 -5.67 -5.72
N LEU A 177 9.21 -5.42 -5.86
CA LEU A 177 8.49 -4.51 -4.98
C LEU A 177 7.60 -5.32 -4.05
N ILE A 178 7.87 -5.20 -2.75
CA ILE A 178 7.00 -5.75 -1.72
C ILE A 178 6.20 -4.60 -1.10
N PHE A 179 4.88 -4.71 -1.15
CA PHE A 179 4.00 -3.72 -0.53
C PHE A 179 2.72 -4.38 -0.04
N HIS A 180 2.05 -3.69 0.88
CA HIS A 180 0.83 -4.19 1.51
C HIS A 180 -0.30 -3.19 1.31
N LEU A 181 -1.46 -3.72 0.97
CA LEU A 181 -2.71 -2.98 0.86
C LEU A 181 -3.65 -3.36 2.00
N SER A 182 -4.44 -2.39 2.49
CA SER A 182 -5.50 -2.66 3.47
C SER A 182 -6.78 -1.89 3.18
N GLU A 183 -7.95 -2.50 3.39
CA GLU A 183 -9.23 -1.78 3.41
C GLU A 183 -9.40 -1.05 4.76
N LEU A 184 -9.10 0.25 4.77
CA LEU A 184 -9.11 1.05 6.01
C LEU A 184 -10.50 1.59 6.40
N HIS A 185 -11.43 1.66 5.45
CA HIS A 185 -12.73 2.33 5.61
C HIS A 185 -13.93 1.37 5.55
N GLY A 186 -13.67 0.06 5.61
CA GLY A 186 -14.66 -1.02 5.52
C GLY A 186 -14.84 -1.57 4.10
N LEU A 187 -15.51 -2.71 4.01
CA LEU A 187 -15.66 -3.51 2.78
C LEU A 187 -16.12 -2.68 1.57
N GLY A 188 -15.36 -2.75 0.48
CA GLY A 188 -15.69 -2.08 -0.78
C GLY A 188 -15.55 -0.54 -0.73
N LYS A 189 -14.83 0.00 0.27
CA LYS A 189 -14.42 1.42 0.30
C LYS A 189 -13.04 1.67 -0.30
N GLY A 190 -12.42 0.62 -0.82
CA GLY A 190 -11.15 0.69 -1.52
C GLY A 190 -9.97 0.47 -0.59
N TRP A 191 -8.84 0.22 -1.24
CA TRP A 191 -7.61 -0.18 -0.62
C TRP A 191 -6.67 1.02 -0.43
N SER A 192 -5.79 0.94 0.55
CA SER A 192 -4.75 1.94 0.80
C SER A 192 -3.41 1.27 0.97
N LEU A 193 -2.35 1.90 0.45
CA LEU A 193 -0.97 1.51 0.66
C LEU A 193 -0.57 1.79 2.11
N THR A 194 -0.31 0.73 2.88
CA THR A 194 -0.12 0.81 4.33
C THR A 194 1.28 0.39 4.80
N LEU A 195 1.97 -0.46 4.04
CA LEU A 195 3.37 -0.83 4.28
C LEU A 195 4.13 -0.98 2.95
N LEU A 196 5.32 -0.40 2.91
CA LEU A 196 6.39 -0.70 1.94
C LEU A 196 7.45 -1.52 2.66
N ASP A 197 7.79 -2.69 2.13
CA ASP A 197 8.75 -3.61 2.74
C ASP A 197 10.05 -3.65 1.91
N LEU A 198 11.14 -3.18 2.52
CA LEU A 198 12.49 -3.19 1.95
C LEU A 198 13.42 -4.17 2.71
N VAL A 199 12.84 -5.15 3.42
CA VAL A 199 13.51 -6.02 4.40
C VAL A 199 13.46 -7.50 4.00
N THR A 200 12.35 -7.94 3.39
CA THR A 200 12.17 -9.36 3.02
C THR A 200 13.14 -9.83 1.91
N GLU A 201 13.66 -8.92 1.09
CA GLU A 201 14.72 -9.19 0.09
C GLU A 201 16.15 -9.08 0.66
N ASP A 202 16.28 -8.85 1.97
CA ASP A 202 17.56 -8.64 2.62
C ASP A 202 17.87 -9.78 3.60
N CYS A 203 18.82 -10.62 3.19
CA CYS A 203 19.35 -11.73 3.98
C CYS A 203 20.46 -11.33 4.97
N SER A 204 20.72 -10.04 5.18
CA SER A 204 21.63 -9.61 6.24
C SER A 204 21.04 -9.89 7.63
N ALA A 205 21.82 -10.64 8.42
CA ALA A 205 21.56 -11.05 9.79
C ALA A 205 22.79 -10.75 10.66
#